data_AF-A0A934ITD7-F1
#
_entry.id   AF-A0A934ITD7-F1
#
_cell.length_a   1.000
_cell.length_b   1.000
_cell.length_c   1.000
_cell.angle_alpha   90.00
_cell.angle_beta   90.00
_cell.angle_gamma   90.00
#
_symmetry.space_group_name_H-M   'P 1'
#
loop_
_entity.id
_entity.type
_entity.pdbx_description
1 polymer ?
#
loop_
_entity_poly.entity_id
_entity_poly.type
_entity_poly.pdbx_seq_one_letter_code
_entity_poly.pdbx_strand_id
1 'polypeptide(L)' 'MSEKSNYEIKLTRKGGVGANTNWHWVIQDAEGKAVKTGSAVGEEHKAFATARIAREKLEASGK' A
#
# COMPACT_ATOMS: atom_id res chain seq x y z
N MET A 1 -4.60 -3.00 -24.50
CA MET A 1 -5.65 -3.30 -23.50
C MET A 1 -4.91 -3.48 -22.19
N SER A 2 -5.25 -2.68 -21.18
CA SER A 2 -4.45 -2.31 -20.02
C SER A 2 -3.61 -3.44 -19.42
N GLU A 3 -2.28 -3.30 -19.50
CA GLU A 3 -1.34 -3.87 -18.54
C GLU A 3 -1.68 -3.26 -17.19
N LYS A 4 -2.72 -3.79 -16.54
CA LYS A 4 -2.98 -3.56 -15.12
C LYS A 4 -1.78 -4.17 -14.43
N SER A 5 -0.75 -3.35 -14.22
CA SER A 5 0.35 -3.68 -13.35
C SER A 5 -0.27 -4.25 -12.09
N ASN A 6 -0.10 -5.55 -11.86
CA ASN A 6 -0.93 -6.34 -10.97
C ASN A 6 -0.43 -6.12 -9.54
N TYR A 7 -0.40 -4.85 -9.13
CA TYR A 7 0.13 -4.43 -7.86
C TYR A 7 -0.93 -4.68 -6.79
N GLU A 8 -0.62 -5.62 -5.90
CA GLU A 8 -1.48 -6.02 -4.81
C GLU A 8 -1.12 -5.23 -3.55
N ILE A 9 -2.13 -4.61 -2.91
CA ILE A 9 -1.92 -3.87 -1.66
C ILE A 9 -2.31 -4.78 -0.50
N LYS A 10 -1.34 -5.11 0.36
CA LYS A 10 -1.57 -5.77 1.64
C LYS A 10 -1.43 -4.77 2.78
N LEU A 11 -2.47 -4.67 3.59
CA LEU A 11 -2.47 -3.94 4.85
C LEU A 11 -2.32 -4.90 6.01
N THR A 12 -1.49 -4.52 6.97
CA THR A 12 -1.30 -5.26 8.21
C THR A 12 -1.27 -4.27 9.35
N ARG A 13 -2.19 -4.44 10.30
CA ARG A 13 -2.19 -3.65 11.52
C ARG A 13 -0.99 -4.08 12.37
N LYS A 14 -0.01 -3.19 12.54
CA LYS A 14 1.21 -3.50 13.31
C LYS A 14 1.04 -3.29 14.81
N GLY A 15 0.13 -2.41 15.22
CA GLY A 15 -0.14 -2.13 16.64
C GLY A 15 -0.80 -0.77 16.83
N GLY A 16 -1.18 -0.44 18.07
CA GLY A 16 -1.89 0.80 18.40
C GLY A 16 -3.40 0.63 18.46
N VAL A 17 -4.07 1.58 19.12
CA VAL A 17 -5.50 1.57 19.39
C VAL A 17 -6.09 2.93 18.99
N GLY A 18 -7.21 2.93 18.28
CA GLY A 18 -7.91 4.14 17.85
C GLY A 18 -7.08 4.99 16.88
N ALA A 19 -6.97 6.29 17.14
CA ALA A 19 -6.23 7.24 16.30
C ALA A 19 -4.72 6.97 16.21
N ASN A 20 -4.16 6.17 17.12
CA ASN A 20 -2.74 5.78 17.13
C ASN A 20 -2.50 4.41 16.49
N THR A 21 -3.48 3.86 15.76
CA THR A 21 -3.32 2.57 15.09
C THR A 21 -2.30 2.71 13.96
N ASN A 22 -1.19 2.01 14.07
CA ASN A 22 -0.17 1.96 13.04
C ASN A 22 -0.48 0.81 12.07
N TRP A 23 -0.74 1.19 10.83
CA TRP A 23 -0.94 0.28 9.72
C TRP A 23 0.32 0.22 8.89
N HIS A 24 0.82 -0.98 8.69
CA HIS A 24 1.87 -1.25 7.75
C HIS A 24 1.23 -1.68 6.43
N TRP A 25 1.63 -1.06 5.32
CA TRP A 25 1.15 -1.43 4.00
C TRP A 25 2.31 -1.86 3.13
N VAL A 26 2.07 -2.87 2.32
CA VAL A 26 3.01 -3.46 1.38
C VAL A 26 2.33 -3.55 0.03
N ILE A 27 3.02 -3.07 -0.99
CA ILE A 27 2.64 -3.20 -2.39
C ILE A 27 3.51 -4.31 -2.96
N GLN A 28 2.86 -5.38 -3.39
CA GLN A 28 3.49 -6.49 -4.06
C GLN A 28 3.24 -6.37 -5.56
N ASP A 29 4.22 -6.76 -6.39
CA ASP A 29 4.02 -6.90 -7.83
C ASP A 29 3.24 -8.20 -8.16
N ALA A 30 2.95 -8.42 -9.45
CA ALA A 30 2.34 -9.65 -9.98
C ALA A 30 3.12 -10.92 -9.57
N GLU A 31 4.43 -10.80 -9.37
CA GLU A 31 5.29 -11.89 -8.89
C GLU A 31 5.24 -12.11 -7.36
N GLY A 32 4.42 -11.34 -6.63
CA GLY A 32 4.33 -11.38 -5.17
C GLY A 32 5.51 -10.70 -4.46
N LYS A 33 6.44 -10.09 -5.21
CA LYS A 33 7.59 -9.38 -4.66
C LYS A 33 7.17 -8.02 -4.11
N ALA A 34 7.55 -7.73 -2.87
CA ALA A 34 7.32 -6.40 -2.29
C ALA A 34 8.14 -5.34 -3.05
N VAL A 35 7.46 -4.53 -3.86
CA VAL A 35 8.08 -3.43 -4.61
C VAL A 35 8.13 -2.16 -3.79
N LYS A 36 7.20 -2.00 -2.84
CA LYS A 36 7.16 -0.82 -1.97
C LYS A 36 6.44 -1.13 -0.69
N THR A 37 6.90 -0.53 0.39
CA THR A 37 6.32 -0.69 1.72
C THR A 37 6.25 0.66 2.40
N GLY A 38 5.34 0.81 3.33
CA GLY A 38 5.29 1.97 4.19
C GLY A 38 4.43 1.74 5.41
N SER A 39 4.33 2.77 6.23
CA SER A 39 3.50 2.77 7.42
C SER A 39 2.70 4.05 7.50
N ALA A 40 1.47 3.95 8.00
CA ALA A 40 0.58 5.06 8.24
C ALA A 40 -0.07 4.90 9.61
N VAL A 41 -0.04 5.97 10.40
CA VAL A 41 -0.72 6.02 11.70
C VAL A 41 -2.10 6.63 11.50
N GLY A 42 -3.14 5.97 12.02
CA GLY A 42 -4.53 6.39 11.95
C GLY A 42 -5.48 5.26 11.56
N GLU A 43 -6.59 5.63 10.94
CA GLU A 43 -7.62 4.69 10.51
C GLU A 43 -7.19 3.87 9.28
N GLU A 44 -7.73 2.67 9.14
CA GLU A 44 -7.39 1.73 8.05
C GLU A 44 -7.52 2.38 6.66
N HIS A 45 -8.58 3.16 6.45
CA HIS A 45 -8.81 3.88 5.19
C HIS A 45 -7.71 4.87 4.84
N LYS A 46 -7.07 5.53 5.84
CA LYS A 46 -5.94 6.45 5.58
C LYS A 46 -4.69 5.68 5.15
N ALA A 47 -4.47 4.52 5.76
CA ALA A 47 -3.37 3.65 5.40
C ALA A 47 -3.56 3.06 4.00
N PHE A 48 -4.78 2.63 3.66
CA PHE A 48 -5.12 2.18 2.31
C PHE A 48 -4.98 3.30 1.28
N ALA A 49 -5.46 4.51 1.58
CA ALA A 49 -5.32 5.66 0.69
C ALA A 49 -3.85 5.98 0.40
N THR A 50 -2.99 5.91 1.42
CA THR A 50 -1.54 6.11 1.27
C THR A 50 -0.92 5.02 0.40
N ALA A 51 -1.25 3.75 0.66
CA ALA A 51 -0.77 2.63 -0.13
C ALA A 51 -1.24 2.72 -1.59
N ARG A 52 -2.48 3.13 -1.82
CA ARG A 52 -3.05 3.35 -3.15
C ARG A 52 -2.32 4.46 -3.90
N ILE A 53 -2.11 5.63 -3.29
CA ILE A 53 -1.33 6.72 -3.90
C ILE A 53 0.10 6.24 -4.21
N ALA A 54 0.72 5.48 -3.31
CA ALA A 54 2.04 4.93 -3.52
C ALA A 54 2.10 3.93 -4.69
N ARG A 55 1.02 3.15 -4.89
CA ARG A 55 0.81 2.24 -6.02
C ARG A 55 0.61 3.01 -7.31
N GLU A 56 -0.28 3.99 -7.32
CA GLU A 56 -0.54 4.82 -8.50
C GLU A 56 0.72 5.59 -8.93
N LYS A 57 1.53 6.07 -7.98
CA LYS A 57 2.84 6.66 -8.27
C LYS A 57 3.83 5.65 -8.86
N LEU A 58 3.83 4.40 -8.38
CA LEU A 58 4.66 3.34 -8.97
C LEU A 58 4.23 3.03 -10.40
N GLU A 59 2.92 2.89 -10.64
CA GLU A 59 2.35 2.69 -11.97
C GLU A 59 2.69 3.87 -12.91
N ALA A 60 2.66 5.10 -12.41
CA ALA A 60 2.97 6.30 -13.19
C ALA A 60 4.47 6.50 -13.44
N SER A 61 5.34 6.09 -12.51
CA SER A 61 6.80 6.18 -12.68
C SER A 61 7.41 5.03 -13.49
N GLY A 62 6.64 3.95 -13.73
CA GLY A 62 7.06 2.81 -14.55
C GLY A 62 6.74 2.95 -16.05
N LYS A 63 6.26 4.12 -16.50
CA LYS A 63 5.96 4.44 -17.89
C LYS A 63 6.96 5.46 -18.44
#